data_AF-A0A971RR27-F1
#
_entry.id   AF-A0A971RR27-F1
#
_cell.length_a   1.000
_cell.length_b   1.000
_cell.length_c   1.000
_cell.angle_alpha   90.00
_cell.angle_beta   90.00
_cell.angle_gamma   90.00
#
_symmetry.space_group_name_H-M   'P 1'
#
loop_
_entity.id
_entity.type
_entity.pdbx_description
1 polymer ?
#
loop_
_entity_poly.entity_id
_entity_poly.type
_entity_poly.pdbx_seq_one_letter_code
_entity_poly.pdbx_strand_id
1 'polypeptide(L)'
;MPKYIPEPFKIKVVEPLTMTTREEREQYLKEAHYNLFALKSDHVYIDMLSDSGSGAMSDSQWAGMMRGDESYAGARGYYRLVDAVRDIFGYRYVQPVHQGRAAEKIIYPCFLKEGQYSVANMHFDTTRGHVALCNATPKDIVVPEARDTENYAPFKGNMNIPALRAFIEEAGPEKV
;
A
#
# COMPACT_ATOMS: atom_id res chain seq x y z
N MET A 1 -3.62 0.37 30.91
CA MET A 1 -4.79 -0.27 30.26
C MET A 1 -4.98 0.39 28.90
N PRO A 2 -5.30 -0.37 27.84
CA PRO A 2 -5.60 0.22 26.55
C PRO A 2 -6.83 1.14 26.67
N LYS A 3 -6.78 2.30 26.01
CA LYS A 3 -7.93 3.19 25.89
C LYS A 3 -8.78 2.72 24.72
N TYR A 4 -9.95 2.15 25.00
CA TYR A 4 -10.92 1.81 23.97
C TYR A 4 -11.63 3.08 23.48
N ILE A 5 -11.74 3.24 22.15
CA ILE A 5 -12.42 4.36 21.50
C ILE A 5 -13.61 3.76 20.74
N PRO A 6 -14.86 4.19 21.01
CA PRO A 6 -16.01 3.67 20.28
C PRO A 6 -15.95 4.07 18.80
N GLU A 7 -16.54 3.24 17.94
CA GLU A 7 -16.53 3.45 16.50
C GLU A 7 -17.25 4.77 16.15
N PRO A 8 -16.62 5.68 15.38
CA PRO A 8 -17.25 6.94 14.97
C PRO A 8 -18.21 6.75 13.78
N PHE A 9 -18.89 5.60 13.70
CA PHE A 9 -19.83 5.23 12.65
C PHE A 9 -20.85 4.21 13.16
N LYS A 10 -21.92 4.00 12.39
CA LYS A 10 -22.87 2.91 12.61
C LYS A 10 -22.69 1.87 11.51
N ILE A 11 -22.74 0.59 11.88
CA ILE A 11 -22.77 -0.51 10.91
C ILE A 11 -24.05 -0.39 10.08
N LYS A 12 -23.91 -0.38 8.74
CA LYS A 12 -25.03 -0.31 7.79
C LYS A 12 -25.27 -1.61 7.03
N VAL A 13 -24.20 -2.33 6.72
CA VAL A 13 -24.18 -3.60 5.99
C VAL A 13 -23.22 -4.53 6.73
N VAL A 14 -23.52 -5.84 6.71
CA VAL A 14 -22.67 -6.89 7.26
C VAL A 14 -22.37 -7.92 6.18
N GLU A 15 -21.19 -8.54 6.27
CA GLU A 15 -20.82 -9.74 5.51
C GLU A 15 -20.88 -10.94 6.46
N PRO A 16 -21.69 -11.98 6.17
CA PRO A 16 -21.77 -13.17 7.02
C PRO A 16 -20.44 -13.91 7.12
N LEU A 17 -20.10 -14.39 8.32
CA LEU A 17 -18.91 -15.20 8.56
C LEU A 17 -19.28 -16.68 8.73
N THR A 18 -18.41 -17.57 8.28
CA THR A 18 -18.51 -19.01 8.54
C THR A 18 -17.90 -19.35 9.90
N MET A 19 -18.70 -19.93 10.78
CA MET A 19 -18.23 -20.42 12.08
C MET A 19 -17.69 -21.84 11.93
N THR A 20 -16.37 -22.00 12.01
CA THR A 20 -15.71 -23.31 11.89
C THR A 20 -15.45 -23.97 13.24
N THR A 21 -15.44 -25.30 13.26
CA THR A 21 -14.91 -26.08 14.39
C THR A 21 -13.39 -26.14 14.33
N ARG A 22 -12.77 -26.62 15.41
CA ARG A 22 -11.31 -26.82 15.44
C ARG A 22 -10.90 -27.90 14.45
N GLU A 23 -11.66 -28.98 14.38
CA GLU A 23 -11.41 -30.15 13.55
C GLU A 23 -11.44 -29.78 12.06
N GLU A 24 -12.41 -28.94 11.65
CA GLU A 24 -12.48 -28.38 10.30
C GLU A 24 -11.25 -27.55 9.97
N ARG A 25 -10.82 -26.66 10.88
CA ARG A 25 -9.60 -25.86 10.67
C ARG A 25 -8.34 -26.71 10.56
N GLU A 26 -8.21 -27.75 11.38
CA GLU A 26 -7.08 -28.69 11.29
C GLU A 26 -7.05 -29.40 9.93
N GLN A 27 -8.21 -29.77 9.39
CA GLN A 27 -8.33 -30.37 8.07
C GLN A 27 -8.00 -29.36 6.95
N TYR A 28 -8.56 -28.15 7.00
CA TYR A 28 -8.29 -27.10 6.02
C TYR A 28 -6.81 -26.71 5.98
N LEU A 29 -6.14 -26.66 7.14
CA LEU A 29 -4.70 -26.40 7.20
C LEU A 29 -3.89 -27.53 6.54
N LYS A 30 -4.27 -28.80 6.74
CA LYS A 30 -3.61 -29.93 6.06
C LYS A 30 -3.79 -29.86 4.54
N GLU A 31 -5.01 -29.56 4.07
CA GLU A 31 -5.33 -29.41 2.65
C GLU A 31 -4.60 -28.22 2.01
N ALA A 32 -4.44 -27.12 2.75
CA ALA A 32 -3.65 -25.97 2.33
C ALA A 32 -2.14 -26.18 2.49
N HIS A 33 -1.68 -27.39 2.83
CA HIS A 33 -0.28 -27.72 3.09
C HIS A 33 0.38 -26.76 4.10
N TYR A 34 -0.39 -26.35 5.11
CA TYR A 34 0.01 -25.40 6.15
C TYR A 34 0.46 -24.02 5.62
N ASN A 35 0.04 -23.67 4.39
CA ASN A 35 0.23 -22.35 3.82
C ASN A 35 -1.06 -21.54 3.91
N LEU A 36 -1.07 -20.48 4.72
CA LEU A 36 -2.26 -19.64 4.89
C LEU A 36 -2.70 -18.93 3.60
N PHE A 37 -1.76 -18.63 2.69
CA PHE A 37 -2.11 -18.04 1.38
C PHE A 37 -2.92 -18.99 0.48
N ALA A 38 -2.94 -20.29 0.79
CA ALA A 38 -3.71 -21.28 0.04
C ALA A 38 -5.07 -21.59 0.68
N LEU A 39 -5.39 -20.99 1.83
CA LEU A 39 -6.72 -21.14 2.44
C LEU A 39 -7.77 -20.41 1.60
N LYS A 40 -8.96 -21.01 1.53
CA LYS A 40 -10.15 -20.32 1.01
C LYS A 40 -10.62 -19.30 2.05
N SER A 41 -11.09 -18.14 1.59
CA SER A 41 -11.62 -17.08 2.46
C SER A 41 -12.74 -17.58 3.37
N ASP A 42 -13.63 -18.44 2.87
CA ASP A 42 -14.75 -18.99 3.64
C ASP A 42 -14.32 -19.88 4.82
N HIS A 43 -13.05 -20.31 4.85
CA HIS A 43 -12.48 -21.09 5.94
C HIS A 43 -11.81 -20.19 7.01
N VAL A 44 -11.73 -18.87 6.76
CA VAL A 44 -11.07 -17.87 7.61
C VAL A 44 -12.12 -17.04 8.31
N TYR A 45 -12.08 -17.03 9.65
CA TYR A 45 -13.05 -16.28 10.46
C TYR A 45 -12.71 -14.77 10.56
N ILE A 46 -11.44 -14.45 10.80
CA ILE A 46 -10.91 -13.08 10.80
C ILE A 46 -9.68 -13.08 9.91
N ASP A 47 -9.72 -12.33 8.81
CA ASP A 47 -8.60 -12.22 7.89
C ASP A 47 -7.72 -11.02 8.25
N MET A 48 -6.48 -11.30 8.63
CA MET A 48 -5.44 -10.32 8.97
C MET A 48 -4.26 -10.39 8.00
N LEU A 49 -4.46 -10.98 6.82
CA LEU A 49 -3.40 -11.19 5.84
C LEU A 49 -2.91 -9.86 5.23
N SER A 50 -3.83 -8.93 4.98
CA SER A 50 -3.51 -7.60 4.46
C SER A 50 -4.64 -6.61 4.71
N ASP A 51 -4.28 -5.33 4.80
CA ASP A 51 -5.17 -4.16 4.78
C ASP A 51 -5.45 -3.63 3.36
N SER A 52 -4.83 -4.21 2.34
CA SER A 52 -4.93 -3.77 0.95
C SER A 52 -6.25 -4.21 0.31
N GLY A 53 -7.22 -3.29 0.25
CA GLY A 53 -8.49 -3.50 -0.46
C GLY A 53 -9.55 -4.30 0.32
N SER A 54 -9.28 -4.61 1.59
CA SER A 54 -10.17 -5.33 2.52
C SER A 54 -11.00 -4.39 3.41
N GLY A 55 -11.00 -3.08 3.12
CA GLY A 55 -11.73 -2.07 3.89
C GLY A 55 -13.24 -2.04 3.62
N ALA A 56 -14.04 -1.69 4.64
CA ALA A 56 -15.46 -1.44 4.47
C ALA A 56 -15.72 -0.03 3.88
N MET A 57 -16.47 0.04 2.79
CA MET A 57 -16.89 1.31 2.20
C MET A 57 -18.11 1.91 2.91
N SER A 58 -18.12 3.25 3.02
CA SER A 58 -19.31 4.02 3.43
C SER A 58 -20.44 3.93 2.41
N ASP A 59 -21.65 4.29 2.83
CA ASP A 59 -22.81 4.35 1.94
C ASP A 59 -22.67 5.38 0.81
N SER A 60 -21.97 6.48 1.08
CA SER A 60 -21.67 7.51 0.08
C SER A 60 -20.73 7.01 -1.01
N GLN A 61 -19.78 6.13 -0.67
CA GLN A 61 -18.92 5.45 -1.64
C GLN A 61 -19.72 4.46 -2.51
N TRP A 62 -20.58 3.63 -1.90
CA TRP A 62 -21.51 2.76 -2.63
C TRP A 62 -22.43 3.54 -3.57
N ALA A 63 -23.02 4.65 -3.10
CA ALA A 63 -23.81 5.55 -3.93
C ALA A 63 -22.98 6.24 -5.02
N GLY A 64 -21.68 6.44 -4.79
CA GLY A 64 -20.72 6.90 -5.80
C GLY A 64 -20.59 5.90 -6.95
N MET A 65 -20.41 4.61 -6.64
CA MET A 65 -20.34 3.54 -7.64
C MET A 65 -21.62 3.43 -8.48
N MET A 66 -22.79 3.53 -7.86
CA MET A 66 -24.07 3.49 -8.59
C MET A 66 -24.30 4.71 -9.51
N ARG A 67 -23.49 5.76 -9.38
CA ARG A 67 -23.50 6.96 -10.23
C ARG A 67 -22.31 6.98 -11.20
N GLY A 68 -21.70 5.83 -11.45
CA GLY A 68 -20.60 5.64 -12.38
C GLY A 68 -20.90 6.20 -13.77
N ASP A 69 -19.85 6.71 -14.42
CA ASP A 69 -19.90 7.19 -15.80
C ASP A 69 -18.83 6.42 -16.57
N GLU A 70 -19.27 5.39 -17.28
CA GLU A 70 -18.39 4.42 -17.98
C GLU A 70 -17.96 4.92 -19.37
N SER A 71 -18.07 6.23 -19.60
CA SER A 71 -17.61 6.85 -20.85
C SER A 71 -16.10 6.67 -21.01
N TYR A 72 -15.67 6.23 -22.19
CA TYR A 72 -14.27 5.95 -22.48
C TYR A 72 -13.34 7.17 -22.34
N ALA A 73 -13.85 8.37 -22.67
CA ALA A 73 -13.13 9.63 -22.52
C ALA A 73 -14.04 10.70 -21.94
N GLY A 74 -13.50 11.55 -21.07
CA GLY A 74 -14.25 12.66 -20.46
C GLY A 74 -15.27 12.24 -19.40
N ALA A 75 -15.13 11.03 -18.81
CA ALA A 75 -16.02 10.57 -17.75
C ALA A 75 -16.05 11.54 -16.56
N ARG A 76 -17.25 11.79 -16.02
CA ARG A 76 -17.43 12.66 -14.83
C ARG A 76 -16.64 12.17 -13.62
N GLY A 77 -16.45 10.86 -13.48
CA GLY A 77 -15.65 10.26 -12.41
C GLY A 77 -14.18 10.69 -12.44
N TYR A 78 -13.60 10.84 -13.63
CA TYR A 78 -12.23 11.33 -13.80
C TYR A 78 -12.06 12.75 -13.25
N TYR A 79 -12.94 13.68 -13.65
CA TYR A 79 -12.84 15.06 -13.20
C TYR A 79 -13.04 15.19 -11.68
N ARG A 80 -13.96 14.42 -11.09
CA ARG A 80 -14.12 14.36 -9.63
C ARG A 80 -12.85 13.89 -8.92
N LEU A 81 -12.16 12.88 -9.47
CA LEU A 81 -10.88 12.43 -8.93
C LEU A 81 -9.81 13.52 -9.04
N VAL A 82 -9.70 14.18 -10.20
CA VAL A 82 -8.75 15.28 -10.42
C VAL A 82 -8.98 16.41 -9.43
N ASP A 83 -10.24 16.81 -9.23
CA ASP A 83 -10.62 17.88 -8.30
C ASP A 83 -10.27 17.49 -6.86
N ALA A 84 -10.56 16.25 -6.43
CA ALA A 84 -10.20 15.77 -5.10
C ALA A 84 -8.69 15.71 -4.87
N VAL A 85 -7.91 15.25 -5.87
CA VAL A 85 -6.45 15.22 -5.77
C VAL A 85 -5.87 16.64 -5.70
N ARG A 86 -6.44 17.60 -6.45
CA ARG A 86 -6.02 19.00 -6.38
C ARG A 86 -6.38 19.63 -5.04
N ASP A 87 -7.55 19.35 -4.49
CA ASP A 87 -8.00 19.86 -3.19
C ASP A 87 -7.11 19.33 -2.04
N ILE A 88 -6.83 18.03 -2.02
CA ILE A 88 -6.08 17.38 -0.94
C ILE A 88 -4.56 17.61 -1.06
N PHE A 89 -4.01 17.50 -2.27
CA PHE A 89 -2.55 17.48 -2.48
C PHE A 89 -2.01 18.71 -3.23
N GLY A 90 -2.87 19.52 -3.85
CA GLY A 90 -2.44 20.67 -4.66
C GLY A 90 -1.82 20.30 -6.01
N TYR A 91 -1.89 19.03 -6.43
CA TYR A 91 -1.22 18.58 -7.65
C TYR A 91 -1.98 18.99 -8.91
N ARG A 92 -1.22 19.43 -9.91
CA ARG A 92 -1.78 19.90 -11.20
C ARG A 92 -2.20 18.75 -12.12
N TYR A 93 -1.43 17.67 -12.13
CA TYR A 93 -1.60 16.54 -13.04
C TYR A 93 -1.93 15.28 -12.26
N VAL A 94 -2.86 14.48 -12.80
CA VAL A 94 -3.35 13.25 -12.19
C VAL A 94 -3.54 12.20 -13.27
N GLN A 95 -2.97 11.02 -13.03
CA GLN A 95 -3.15 9.85 -13.88
C GLN A 95 -3.76 8.72 -13.05
N PRO A 96 -5.04 8.38 -13.24
CA PRO A 96 -5.62 7.23 -12.57
C PRO A 96 -4.97 5.94 -13.05
N VAL A 97 -4.76 5.03 -12.12
CA VAL A 97 -4.30 3.66 -12.36
C VAL A 97 -5.19 2.71 -11.57
N HIS A 98 -5.18 1.43 -11.91
CA HIS A 98 -6.03 0.45 -11.22
C HIS A 98 -5.60 0.19 -9.77
N GLN A 99 -4.32 0.37 -9.42
CA GLN A 99 -3.80 0.27 -8.05
C GLN A 99 -2.37 0.85 -7.94
N GLY A 100 -1.83 0.92 -6.71
CA GLY A 100 -0.51 1.51 -6.42
C GLY A 100 0.64 0.97 -7.29
N ARG A 101 0.82 -0.36 -7.35
CA ARG A 101 1.92 -0.98 -8.12
C ARG A 101 1.88 -0.68 -9.62
N ALA A 102 0.72 -0.30 -10.16
CA ALA A 102 0.60 0.11 -11.56
C ALA A 102 1.08 1.54 -11.79
N ALA A 103 0.90 2.44 -10.81
CA ALA A 103 1.52 3.77 -10.86
C ALA A 103 3.04 3.64 -10.87
N GLU A 104 3.60 2.78 -10.00
CA GLU A 104 5.04 2.49 -9.93
C GLU A 104 5.59 2.03 -11.28
N LYS A 105 4.91 1.08 -11.93
CA LYS A 105 5.30 0.54 -13.24
C LYS A 105 5.37 1.61 -14.33
N ILE A 106 4.51 2.62 -14.27
CA ILE A 106 4.49 3.72 -15.25
C ILE A 106 5.55 4.75 -14.90
N ILE A 107 5.66 5.13 -13.62
CA ILE A 107 6.43 6.30 -13.21
C ILE A 107 7.93 6.03 -13.09
N TYR A 108 8.34 4.85 -12.61
CA TYR A 108 9.77 4.57 -12.40
C TYR A 108 10.60 4.57 -13.69
N PRO A 109 10.16 3.95 -14.80
CA PRO A 109 10.89 4.03 -16.06
C PRO A 109 11.02 5.44 -16.64
N CYS A 110 10.20 6.40 -16.19
CA CYS A 110 10.32 7.80 -16.59
C CYS A 110 11.45 8.55 -15.86
N PHE A 111 11.87 8.06 -14.68
CA PHE A 111 12.84 8.73 -13.81
C PHE A 111 14.16 7.97 -13.67
N LEU A 112 14.10 6.64 -13.62
CA LEU A 112 15.27 5.79 -13.39
C LEU A 112 15.89 5.33 -14.71
N LYS A 113 17.21 5.30 -14.72
CA LYS A 113 18.04 4.70 -15.78
C LYS A 113 18.85 3.54 -15.21
N GLU A 114 19.33 2.70 -16.11
CA GLU A 114 20.21 1.59 -15.78
C GLU A 114 21.42 2.05 -14.95
N GLY A 115 21.71 1.32 -13.88
CA GLY A 115 22.84 1.60 -12.99
C GLY A 115 22.62 2.74 -12.00
N GLN A 116 21.46 3.42 -12.02
CA GLN A 116 21.10 4.41 -11.00
C GLN A 116 20.57 3.75 -9.73
N TYR A 117 20.43 4.55 -8.66
CA TYR A 117 19.85 4.19 -7.39
C TYR A 117 18.48 4.84 -7.22
N SER A 118 17.49 4.09 -6.74
CA SER A 118 16.27 4.68 -6.18
C SER A 118 16.47 4.77 -4.68
N VAL A 119 16.43 5.98 -4.11
CA VAL A 119 16.64 6.19 -2.67
C VAL A 119 15.33 6.46 -1.96
N ALA A 120 15.09 5.74 -0.87
CA ALA A 120 13.94 5.94 0.01
C ALA A 120 14.36 5.73 1.46
N ASN A 121 13.49 6.12 2.40
CA ASN A 121 13.62 5.66 3.79
C ASN A 121 13.55 4.12 3.81
N MET A 122 12.45 3.55 3.30
CA MET A 122 12.34 2.12 2.98
C MET A 122 11.43 1.93 1.76
N HIS A 123 11.87 1.14 0.78
CA HIS A 123 11.03 0.73 -0.34
C HIS A 123 10.05 -0.36 0.10
N PHE A 124 8.80 -0.24 -0.33
CA PHE A 124 7.84 -1.35 -0.26
C PHE A 124 8.19 -2.43 -1.30
N ASP A 125 7.67 -3.65 -1.12
CA ASP A 125 8.08 -4.83 -1.88
C ASP A 125 7.89 -4.66 -3.40
N THR A 126 6.72 -4.17 -3.83
CA THR A 126 6.46 -3.95 -5.26
C THR A 126 7.29 -2.79 -5.81
N THR A 127 7.53 -1.77 -4.99
CA THR A 127 8.37 -0.63 -5.33
C THR A 127 9.80 -1.10 -5.62
N ARG A 128 10.36 -1.94 -4.75
CA ARG A 128 11.68 -2.57 -4.93
C ARG A 128 11.73 -3.38 -6.23
N GLY A 129 10.68 -4.15 -6.50
CA GLY A 129 10.55 -4.92 -7.74
C GLY A 129 10.57 -4.02 -8.98
N HIS A 130 9.79 -2.94 -8.99
CA HIS A 130 9.74 -2.01 -10.13
C HIS A 130 11.06 -1.24 -10.34
N VAL A 131 11.76 -0.87 -9.27
CA VAL A 131 13.11 -0.30 -9.35
C VAL A 131 14.07 -1.30 -10.01
N ALA A 132 14.05 -2.57 -9.57
CA ALA A 132 14.90 -3.61 -10.12
C ALA A 132 14.59 -3.89 -11.60
N LEU A 133 13.31 -3.83 -12.01
CA LEU A 133 12.90 -3.95 -13.41
C LEU A 133 13.43 -2.82 -14.30
N CYS A 134 13.82 -1.68 -13.72
CA CYS A 134 14.48 -0.58 -14.42
C CYS A 134 16.01 -0.75 -14.50
N ASN A 135 16.56 -1.90 -14.08
CA ASN A 135 18.00 -2.12 -13.88
C ASN A 135 18.65 -1.08 -12.94
N ALA A 136 17.86 -0.55 -12.02
CA ALA A 136 18.29 0.36 -10.97
C ALA A 136 18.38 -0.38 -9.63
N THR A 137 19.10 0.20 -8.68
CA THR A 137 19.33 -0.40 -7.36
C THR A 137 18.51 0.32 -6.28
N PRO A 138 17.59 -0.36 -5.59
CA PRO A 138 16.87 0.22 -4.46
C PRO A 138 17.80 0.37 -3.26
N LYS A 139 17.85 1.58 -2.69
CA LYS A 139 18.69 1.95 -1.56
C LYS A 139 17.83 2.52 -0.42
N ASP A 140 17.75 1.77 0.67
CA ASP A 140 17.03 2.18 1.88
C ASP A 140 17.97 2.89 2.85
N ILE A 141 17.58 4.08 3.30
CA ILE A 141 18.34 4.94 4.22
C ILE A 141 17.41 5.42 5.35
N VAL A 142 16.80 4.47 6.05
CA VAL A 142 15.98 4.74 7.24
C VAL A 142 16.85 5.06 8.46
N VAL A 143 16.32 5.83 9.40
CA VAL A 143 16.93 6.06 10.71
C VAL A 143 17.18 4.75 11.49
N PRO A 144 18.27 4.62 12.26
CA PRO A 144 18.61 3.38 12.98
C PRO A 144 17.50 2.87 13.90
N GLU A 145 16.73 3.78 14.51
CA GLU A 145 15.60 3.53 15.40
C GLU A 145 14.50 2.69 14.76
N ALA A 146 14.43 2.64 13.42
CA ALA A 146 13.52 1.77 12.70
C ALA A 146 13.77 0.28 12.94
N ARG A 147 15.03 -0.08 13.24
CA ARG A 147 15.45 -1.47 13.50
C ARG A 147 15.36 -1.86 14.97
N ASP A 148 15.17 -0.88 15.85
CA ASP A 148 14.99 -1.11 17.26
C ASP A 148 13.51 -1.34 17.53
N THR A 149 13.10 -2.58 17.75
CA THR A 149 11.67 -2.92 17.94
C THR A 149 11.16 -2.62 19.35
N GLU A 150 12.05 -2.42 20.31
CA GLU A 150 11.69 -2.33 21.74
C GLU A 150 11.66 -0.89 22.23
N ASN A 151 12.56 -0.04 21.73
CA ASN A 151 12.63 1.35 22.19
C ASN A 151 11.65 2.24 21.44
N TYR A 152 10.95 3.08 22.18
CA TYR A 152 10.05 4.07 21.60
C TYR A 152 10.85 5.17 20.90
N ALA A 153 10.45 5.49 19.67
CA ALA A 153 10.85 6.71 18.97
C ALA A 153 9.64 7.25 18.20
N PRO A 154 9.40 8.57 18.22
CA PRO A 154 8.18 9.14 17.66
C PRO A 154 8.09 9.03 16.13
N PHE A 155 9.23 8.92 15.44
CA PHE A 155 9.29 8.94 13.97
C PHE A 155 10.26 7.91 13.39
N LYS A 156 10.01 6.61 13.64
CA LYS A 156 10.83 5.50 13.13
C LYS A 156 10.86 5.38 11.59
N GLY A 157 9.91 6.01 10.90
CA GLY A 157 9.89 6.05 9.44
C GLY A 157 10.80 7.12 8.82
N ASN A 158 11.53 7.90 9.61
CA ASN A 158 12.32 9.01 9.07
C ASN A 158 13.47 8.55 8.16
N MET A 159 13.82 9.40 7.20
CA MET A 159 15.06 9.31 6.44
C MET A 159 16.26 9.67 7.33
N ASN A 160 17.34 8.90 7.27
CA ASN A 160 18.60 9.25 7.91
C ASN A 160 19.35 10.28 7.05
N ILE A 161 19.14 11.57 7.33
CA ILE A 161 19.70 12.66 6.53
C ILE A 161 21.24 12.66 6.46
N PRO A 162 22.00 12.45 7.56
CA PRO A 162 23.45 12.29 7.47
C PRO A 162 23.90 11.16 6.54
N ALA A 163 23.26 9.99 6.64
CA ALA A 163 23.59 8.84 5.78
C ALA A 163 23.18 9.08 4.32
N LEU A 164 22.05 9.76 4.08
CA LEU A 164 21.60 10.15 2.75
C LEU A 164 22.62 11.06 2.07
N ARG A 165 23.08 12.09 2.78
CA ARG A 165 24.09 13.03 2.28
C ARG A 165 25.39 12.31 1.92
N ALA A 166 25.92 11.50 2.84
CA ALA A 166 27.13 10.73 2.61
C ALA A 166 26.99 9.79 1.40
N PHE A 167 25.83 9.15 1.25
CA PHE A 167 25.58 8.28 0.10
C PHE A 167 25.55 9.03 -1.23
N ILE A 168 24.91 10.20 -1.31
CA ILE A 168 24.89 11.02 -2.53
C ILE A 168 26.29 11.52 -2.88
N GLU A 169 27.08 11.92 -1.87
CA GLU A 169 28.48 12.35 -2.07
C GLU A 169 29.38 11.20 -2.57
N GLU A 170 29.15 9.97 -2.12
CA GLU A 170 29.87 8.77 -2.56
C GLU A 170 29.43 8.31 -3.96
N ALA A 171 28.12 8.21 -4.20
CA ALA A 171 27.56 7.66 -5.43
C ALA A 171 27.63 8.63 -6.62
N GLY A 172 27.63 9.93 -6.35
CA GLY A 172 27.47 11.00 -7.33
C GLY A 172 25.99 11.35 -7.56
N PRO A 173 25.63 12.65 -7.61
CA PRO A 173 24.24 13.09 -7.77
C PRO A 173 23.61 12.67 -9.10
N GLU A 174 24.39 12.31 -10.11
CA GLU A 174 23.91 11.80 -11.40
C GLU A 174 23.40 10.35 -11.34
N LYS A 175 23.77 9.61 -10.28
CA LYS A 175 23.36 8.21 -10.08
C LYS A 175 22.18 8.03 -9.14
N VAL A 176 21.66 9.09 -8.53
CA VAL A 176 20.61 9.06 -7.50
C VAL A 176 19.35 9.78 -7.97
#